data_AF-A0A2V6G508-F1
#
_entry.id   AF-A0A2V6G508-F1
#
_cell.length_a   1.000
_cell.length_b   1.000
_cell.length_c   1.000
_cell.angle_alpha   90.00
_cell.angle_beta   90.00
_cell.angle_gamma   90.00
#
_symmetry.space_group_name_H-M   'P 1'
#
loop_
_entity.id
_entity.type
_entity.pdbx_description
1 polymer ?
#
loop_
_entity_poly.entity_id
_entity_poly.type
_entity_poly.pdbx_seq_one_letter_code
_entity_poly.pdbx_strand_id
1 'polypeptide(L)'
;MEFRACRLADPVAMTIMKKFLVLSFSVFAAASLVSGSLGDGYDQVDDAYGAIMERHLRDDGTVSVLYKKDRYLYQVTFANGRSVSESYFHVKGTDLSEKEIAKFLKANRAGATWMPSSTAGQRRFTRSDGKAEATYAPVNGRPALTVRELRGKP
;
A
#
# COMPACT_ATOMS: atom_id res chain seq x y z
N MET A 1 -36.97 -37.95 64.81
CA MET A 1 -35.88 -37.51 65.72
C MET A 1 -34.61 -37.43 64.89
N GLU A 2 -34.15 -36.19 64.66
CA GLU A 2 -32.77 -35.70 64.53
C GLU A 2 -31.62 -36.63 64.01
N PHE A 3 -30.96 -36.16 62.94
CA PHE A 3 -29.50 -36.04 62.66
C PHE A 3 -28.52 -37.01 63.36
N ARG A 4 -27.47 -37.58 62.73
CA ARG A 4 -26.35 -36.91 62.01
C ARG A 4 -25.44 -37.95 61.30
N ALA A 5 -24.55 -37.41 60.47
CA ALA A 5 -23.72 -38.02 59.43
C ALA A 5 -22.51 -38.88 59.87
N CYS A 6 -22.02 -39.72 58.95
CA CYS A 6 -20.60 -39.75 58.55
C CYS A 6 -20.46 -40.34 57.13
N ARG A 7 -20.07 -39.49 56.17
CA ARG A 7 -19.51 -39.88 54.88
C ARG A 7 -17.98 -39.96 55.04
N LEU A 8 -17.36 -41.01 54.50
CA LEU A 8 -16.01 -41.01 53.94
C LEU A 8 -15.82 -42.35 53.20
N ALA A 9 -15.89 -42.32 51.88
CA ALA A 9 -15.37 -43.37 51.02
C ALA A 9 -14.46 -42.65 50.02
N ASP A 10 -13.16 -42.91 50.12
CA ASP A 10 -12.19 -42.51 49.11
C ASP A 10 -12.46 -43.28 47.82
N PRO A 11 -12.23 -42.65 46.67
CA PRO A 11 -11.17 -43.19 45.83
C PRO A 11 -10.22 -42.08 45.37
N VAL A 12 -8.93 -42.33 45.60
CA VAL A 12 -7.80 -41.65 44.96
C VAL A 12 -7.98 -41.71 43.44
N ALA A 13 -8.55 -40.65 42.88
CA ALA A 13 -8.50 -40.33 41.46
C ALA A 13 -8.53 -38.81 41.28
N MET A 14 -7.73 -38.12 42.09
CA MET A 14 -7.38 -36.72 41.84
C MET A 14 -6.27 -36.69 40.80
N THR A 15 -6.62 -36.78 39.52
CA THR A 15 -5.73 -36.29 38.45
C THR A 15 -6.54 -35.58 37.37
N ILE A 16 -6.95 -34.37 37.73
CA ILE A 16 -6.72 -33.17 36.93
C ILE A 16 -7.29 -33.26 35.50
N MET A 17 -8.58 -32.94 35.41
CA MET A 17 -9.16 -32.27 34.25
C MET A 17 -8.41 -30.93 34.03
N LYS A 18 -7.25 -30.97 33.36
CA LYS A 18 -6.55 -29.77 32.87
C LYS A 18 -6.99 -29.55 31.44
N LYS A 19 -7.88 -28.59 31.31
CA LYS A 19 -8.28 -27.91 30.08
C LYS A 19 -7.08 -27.78 29.14
N PHE A 20 -7.04 -28.57 28.07
CA PHE A 20 -6.11 -28.34 26.96
C PHE A 20 -6.59 -27.09 26.24
N LEU A 21 -6.11 -25.94 26.71
CA LEU A 21 -6.28 -24.65 26.07
C LEU A 21 -5.45 -24.72 24.77
N VAL A 22 -6.10 -25.04 23.66
CA VAL A 22 -5.51 -24.97 22.32
C VAL A 22 -5.19 -23.50 22.07
N LEU A 23 -3.95 -23.11 22.35
CA LEU A 23 -3.43 -21.79 22.05
C LEU A 23 -3.16 -21.75 20.54
N SER A 24 -4.18 -21.41 19.75
CA SER A 24 -4.01 -21.14 18.32
C SER A 24 -3.21 -19.85 18.17
N PHE A 25 -1.90 -19.97 17.95
CA PHE A 25 -1.05 -18.85 17.58
C PHE A 25 -1.36 -18.49 16.11
N SER A 26 -2.45 -17.75 15.90
CA SER A 26 -2.75 -17.17 14.60
C SER A 26 -1.72 -16.06 14.35
N VAL A 27 -0.61 -16.43 13.72
CA VAL A 27 0.31 -15.49 13.09
C VAL A 27 -0.48 -14.81 11.97
N PHE A 28 -1.16 -13.72 12.29
CA PHE A 28 -1.52 -12.74 11.27
C PHE A 28 -0.20 -12.18 10.77
N ALA A 29 0.34 -12.78 9.70
CA ALA A 29 1.30 -12.09 8.87
C ALA A 29 0.58 -10.83 8.39
N ALA A 30 0.84 -9.71 9.07
CA ALA A 30 0.55 -8.41 8.52
C ALA A 30 1.39 -8.34 7.26
N ALA A 31 0.80 -8.72 6.13
CA ALA A 31 1.35 -8.39 4.83
C ALA A 31 1.40 -6.87 4.82
N SER A 32 2.54 -6.31 5.19
CA SER A 32 2.91 -4.96 4.83
C SER A 32 2.69 -4.93 3.32
N LEU A 33 1.58 -4.30 2.91
CA LEU A 33 1.32 -3.96 1.53
C LEU A 33 2.46 -3.03 1.13
N VAL A 34 3.57 -3.62 0.72
CA VAL A 34 4.67 -2.93 0.07
C VAL A 34 4.03 -2.40 -1.21
N SER A 35 3.71 -1.11 -1.17
CA SER A 35 3.45 -0.33 -2.36
C SER A 35 4.79 0.16 -2.85
N GLY A 36 4.96 0.23 -4.17
CA GLY A 36 6.07 0.97 -4.75
C GLY A 36 6.05 2.41 -4.25
N SER A 37 7.24 2.98 -4.20
CA SER A 37 7.50 4.37 -3.89
C SER A 37 8.39 4.97 -4.97
N LEU A 38 8.16 6.24 -5.24
CA LEU A 38 9.06 7.09 -6.01
C LEU A 38 10.53 6.88 -5.58
N GLY A 39 11.41 6.66 -6.55
CA GLY A 39 12.82 6.33 -6.37
C GLY A 39 13.15 4.83 -6.32
N ASP A 40 12.16 3.95 -6.17
CA ASP A 40 12.36 2.49 -6.16
C ASP A 40 12.86 1.98 -7.53
N GLY A 41 13.66 0.91 -7.49
CA GLY A 41 14.13 0.20 -8.68
C GLY A 41 13.09 -0.76 -9.27
N TYR A 42 13.40 -1.34 -10.44
CA TYR A 42 12.51 -2.29 -11.12
C TYR A 42 12.06 -3.43 -10.20
N ASP A 43 12.99 -4.15 -9.58
CA ASP A 43 12.66 -5.33 -8.74
C ASP A 43 11.71 -4.97 -7.60
N GLN A 44 11.95 -3.85 -6.92
CA GLN A 44 11.09 -3.36 -5.83
C GLN A 44 9.67 -3.02 -6.32
N VAL A 45 9.58 -2.38 -7.49
CA VAL A 45 8.29 -2.01 -8.11
C VAL A 45 7.55 -3.24 -8.62
N ASP A 46 8.26 -4.18 -9.24
CA ASP A 46 7.72 -5.44 -9.76
C ASP A 46 7.14 -6.28 -8.60
N ASP A 47 7.86 -6.40 -7.48
CA ASP A 47 7.38 -7.07 -6.27
C ASP A 47 6.13 -6.37 -5.68
N ALA A 48 6.08 -5.04 -5.75
CA ALA A 48 4.98 -4.26 -5.19
C ALA A 48 3.71 -4.30 -6.04
N TYR A 49 3.83 -4.21 -7.38
CA TYR A 49 2.71 -4.02 -8.30
C TYR A 49 2.38 -5.24 -9.17
N GLY A 50 3.21 -6.29 -9.13
CA GLY A 50 2.89 -7.58 -9.71
C GLY A 50 2.98 -7.59 -11.25
N ALA A 51 1.91 -8.05 -11.91
CA ALA A 51 1.98 -8.39 -13.32
C ALA A 51 2.18 -7.17 -14.23
N ILE A 52 3.25 -7.21 -15.03
CA ILE A 52 3.50 -6.26 -16.12
C ILE A 52 2.48 -6.53 -17.24
N MET A 53 1.74 -5.49 -17.61
CA MET A 53 0.83 -5.50 -18.76
C MET A 53 1.53 -4.97 -20.00
N GLU A 54 2.28 -3.90 -19.86
CA GLU A 54 2.97 -3.25 -20.96
C GLU A 54 4.31 -2.66 -20.50
N ARG A 55 5.27 -2.62 -21.42
CA ARG A 55 6.57 -1.97 -21.23
C ARG A 55 6.98 -1.29 -22.51
N HIS A 56 7.26 0.01 -22.43
CA HIS A 56 7.60 0.85 -23.58
C HIS A 56 8.88 1.65 -23.28
N LEU A 57 9.89 1.54 -24.15
CA LEU A 57 11.00 2.48 -24.19
C LEU A 57 10.51 3.74 -24.91
N ARG A 58 10.73 4.91 -24.29
CA ARG A 58 10.36 6.20 -24.87
C ARG A 58 11.55 6.85 -25.55
N ASP A 59 11.27 7.79 -26.46
CA ASP A 59 12.28 8.52 -27.22
C ASP A 59 13.23 9.33 -26.34
N ASP A 60 12.79 9.74 -25.14
CA ASP A 60 13.60 10.45 -24.14
C ASP A 60 14.51 9.52 -23.31
N GLY A 61 14.56 8.23 -23.66
CA GLY A 61 15.34 7.21 -22.96
C GLY A 61 14.72 6.70 -21.66
N THR A 62 13.54 7.21 -21.26
CA THR A 62 12.81 6.67 -20.11
C THR A 62 12.04 5.40 -20.48
N VAL A 63 11.75 4.57 -19.48
CA VAL A 63 10.95 3.35 -19.67
C VAL A 63 9.63 3.51 -18.94
N SER A 64 8.53 3.36 -19.66
CA SER A 64 7.18 3.33 -19.08
C SER A 64 6.72 1.89 -18.92
N VAL A 65 6.34 1.50 -17.72
CA VAL A 65 5.81 0.17 -17.43
C VAL A 65 4.40 0.33 -16.85
N LEU A 66 3.46 -0.44 -17.37
CA LEU A 66 2.10 -0.52 -16.85
C LEU A 66 1.93 -1.84 -16.11
N TYR A 67 1.61 -1.77 -14.83
CA TYR A 67 1.31 -2.92 -13.99
C TYR A 67 -0.18 -2.99 -13.68
N LYS A 68 -0.64 -4.18 -13.34
CA LYS A 68 -1.99 -4.42 -12.82
C LYS A 68 -1.92 -5.24 -11.53
N LYS A 69 -2.52 -4.70 -10.47
CA LYS A 69 -2.75 -5.41 -9.21
C LYS A 69 -4.15 -5.09 -8.69
N ASP A 70 -4.89 -6.14 -8.35
CA ASP A 70 -6.26 -6.04 -7.85
C ASP A 70 -7.14 -5.17 -8.76
N ARG A 71 -7.67 -4.08 -8.20
CA ARG A 71 -8.54 -3.11 -8.88
C ARG A 71 -7.80 -1.93 -9.51
N TYR A 72 -6.47 -1.94 -9.48
CA TYR A 72 -5.65 -0.81 -9.89
C TYR A 72 -4.75 -1.12 -11.08
N LEU A 73 -4.49 -0.05 -11.85
CA LEU A 73 -3.36 0.01 -12.76
C LEU A 73 -2.32 0.98 -12.19
N TYR A 74 -1.05 0.65 -12.39
CA TYR A 74 0.09 1.45 -11.97
C TYR A 74 0.95 1.73 -13.19
N GLN A 75 0.99 2.98 -13.65
CA GLN A 75 1.90 3.37 -14.72
C GLN A 75 3.13 4.03 -14.10
N VAL A 76 4.26 3.35 -14.17
CA VAL A 76 5.54 3.80 -13.62
C VAL A 76 6.46 4.20 -14.76
N THR A 77 7.05 5.39 -14.66
CA THR A 77 8.10 5.85 -15.57
C THR A 77 9.43 5.78 -14.85
N PHE A 78 10.37 5.04 -15.42
CA PHE A 78 11.72 4.86 -14.91
C PHE A 78 12.71 5.70 -15.70
N ALA A 79 13.63 6.35 -14.99
CA ALA A 79 14.83 6.95 -15.57
C ALA A 79 16.04 6.43 -14.79
N ASN A 80 17.10 6.01 -15.51
CA ASN A 80 18.32 5.46 -14.89
C ASN A 80 18.02 4.32 -13.89
N GLY A 81 17.02 3.49 -14.20
CA GLY A 81 16.64 2.34 -13.37
C GLY A 81 15.85 2.66 -12.10
N ARG A 82 15.41 3.91 -11.90
CA ARG A 82 14.59 4.33 -10.74
C ARG A 82 13.27 4.95 -11.18
N SER A 83 12.21 4.70 -10.42
CA SER A 83 10.90 5.32 -10.59
C SER A 83 10.99 6.83 -10.39
N VAL A 84 10.68 7.61 -11.43
CA VAL A 84 10.64 9.09 -11.39
C VAL A 84 9.23 9.66 -11.50
N SER A 85 8.26 8.83 -11.86
CA SER A 85 6.84 9.19 -11.92
C SER A 85 5.97 7.94 -11.82
N GLU A 86 4.91 8.00 -11.03
CA GLU A 86 3.96 6.93 -10.81
C GLU A 86 2.54 7.46 -10.94
N SER A 87 1.73 6.83 -11.79
CA SER A 87 0.30 7.16 -11.95
C SER A 87 -0.59 6.00 -11.55
N TYR A 88 -1.58 6.28 -10.71
CA TYR A 88 -2.49 5.29 -10.14
C TYR A 88 -3.89 5.47 -10.72
N PHE A 89 -4.47 4.37 -11.18
CA PHE A 89 -5.79 4.35 -11.81
C PHE A 89 -6.65 3.23 -11.24
N HIS A 90 -7.96 3.37 -11.31
CA HIS A 90 -8.84 2.20 -11.29
C HIS A 90 -8.87 1.52 -12.66
N VAL A 91 -8.83 0.18 -12.68
CA VAL A 91 -9.02 -0.63 -13.91
C VAL A 91 -10.32 -0.24 -14.62
N LYS A 92 -11.39 -0.02 -13.86
CA LYS A 92 -12.72 0.39 -14.36
C LYS A 92 -12.78 1.84 -14.85
N GLY A 93 -11.75 2.65 -14.65
CA GLY A 93 -11.73 4.07 -15.04
C GLY A 93 -12.57 4.99 -14.14
N THR A 94 -13.10 4.49 -13.03
CA THR A 94 -13.79 5.29 -12.01
C THR A 94 -12.81 6.13 -11.21
N ASP A 95 -13.29 7.21 -10.61
CA ASP A 95 -12.47 8.05 -9.74
C ASP A 95 -11.84 7.28 -8.58
N LEU A 96 -10.66 7.75 -8.13
CA LEU A 96 -10.08 7.35 -6.86
C LEU A 96 -10.79 8.09 -5.73
N SER A 97 -11.14 7.36 -4.67
CA SER A 97 -11.64 7.98 -3.44
C SER A 97 -10.52 8.75 -2.72
N GLU A 98 -10.90 9.71 -1.88
CA GLU A 98 -9.95 10.45 -1.03
C GLU A 98 -9.07 9.52 -0.18
N LYS A 99 -9.64 8.41 0.30
CA LYS A 99 -8.91 7.39 1.07
C LYS A 99 -7.82 6.70 0.24
N GLU A 100 -8.09 6.45 -1.04
CA GLU A 100 -7.13 5.83 -1.95
C GLU A 100 -6.04 6.82 -2.34
N ILE A 101 -6.41 8.07 -2.63
CA ILE A 101 -5.45 9.15 -2.86
C ILE A 101 -4.51 9.28 -1.65
N ALA A 102 -5.05 9.36 -0.44
CA ALA A 102 -4.25 9.44 0.78
C ALA A 102 -3.34 8.21 0.99
N LYS A 103 -3.79 7.00 0.61
CA LYS A 103 -2.97 5.79 0.66
C LYS A 103 -1.76 5.89 -0.28
N PHE A 104 -1.96 6.30 -1.52
CA PHE A 104 -0.87 6.42 -2.50
C PHE A 104 0.11 7.54 -2.14
N LEU A 105 -0.40 8.68 -1.66
CA LEU A 105 0.44 9.75 -1.12
C LEU A 105 1.28 9.24 0.07
N LYS A 106 0.67 8.51 1.01
CA LYS A 106 1.39 7.93 2.16
C LYS A 106 2.51 6.98 1.74
N ALA A 107 2.31 6.18 0.69
CA ALA A 107 3.35 5.30 0.15
C ALA A 107 4.56 6.10 -0.37
N ASN A 108 4.30 7.22 -1.05
CA ASN A 108 5.32 8.08 -1.67
C ASN A 108 5.88 9.19 -0.77
N ARG A 109 5.68 9.08 0.55
CA ARG A 109 6.02 10.16 1.49
C ARG A 109 7.52 10.36 1.66
N ALA A 110 8.35 9.32 1.47
CA ALA A 110 9.80 9.37 1.66
C ALA A 110 10.26 10.09 2.96
N GLY A 111 9.51 9.91 4.06
CA GLY A 111 9.76 10.58 5.34
C GLY A 111 9.22 12.02 5.48
N ALA A 112 8.70 12.61 4.41
CA ALA A 112 8.12 13.96 4.36
C ALA A 112 6.58 13.95 4.43
N THR A 113 5.95 15.14 4.46
CA THR A 113 4.49 15.30 4.46
C THR A 113 4.00 15.84 3.12
N TRP A 114 2.75 15.53 2.77
CA TRP A 114 2.09 16.08 1.58
C TRP A 114 1.23 17.27 1.99
N MET A 115 1.41 18.39 1.30
CA MET A 115 0.65 19.61 1.51
C MET A 115 -0.23 19.88 0.29
N PRO A 116 -1.52 20.21 0.46
CA PRO A 116 -2.34 20.64 -0.66
C PRO A 116 -1.77 21.94 -1.25
N SER A 117 -1.71 22.02 -2.57
CA SER A 117 -1.31 23.24 -3.29
C SER A 117 -2.57 24.00 -3.70
N SER A 118 -2.70 25.25 -3.24
CA SER A 118 -3.86 26.10 -3.48
C SER A 118 -3.83 26.66 -4.91
N THR A 119 -4.28 25.87 -5.88
CA THR A 119 -4.70 26.38 -7.18
C THR A 119 -6.13 25.95 -7.43
N ALA A 120 -7.02 26.92 -7.63
CA ALA A 120 -8.46 26.67 -7.75
C ALA A 120 -8.74 25.61 -8.83
N GLY A 121 -9.47 24.54 -8.44
CA GLY A 121 -9.97 23.51 -9.36
C GLY A 121 -9.05 22.31 -9.61
N GLN A 122 -7.81 22.29 -9.10
CA GLN A 122 -6.91 21.14 -9.26
C GLN A 122 -6.54 20.54 -7.90
N ARG A 123 -6.78 19.23 -7.74
CA ARG A 123 -6.29 18.46 -6.59
C ARG A 123 -4.79 18.20 -6.77
N ARG A 124 -3.99 19.17 -6.34
CA ARG A 124 -2.52 19.14 -6.38
C ARG A 124 -1.95 19.08 -4.97
N PHE A 125 -0.84 18.37 -4.82
CA PHE A 125 -0.10 18.23 -3.59
C PHE A 125 1.38 18.46 -3.86
N THR A 126 2.07 19.07 -2.91
CA THR A 126 3.52 19.20 -2.93
C THR A 126 4.08 18.52 -1.69
N ARG A 127 5.18 17.79 -1.85
CA ARG A 127 5.86 17.16 -0.72
C ARG A 127 6.70 18.19 0.01
N SER A 128 6.71 18.16 1.33
CA SER A 128 7.34 19.18 2.18
C SER A 128 8.86 19.30 2.01
N ASP A 129 9.51 18.28 1.43
CA ASP A 129 10.92 18.30 1.07
C ASP A 129 11.20 19.04 -0.26
N GLY A 130 10.16 19.46 -0.99
CA GLY A 130 10.27 20.12 -2.29
C GLY A 130 10.72 19.21 -3.42
N LYS A 131 10.85 17.89 -3.19
CA LYS A 131 11.42 16.94 -4.17
C LYS A 131 10.38 16.19 -4.97
N ALA A 132 9.10 16.31 -4.63
CA ALA A 132 8.02 15.65 -5.36
C ALA A 132 6.73 16.47 -5.32
N GLU A 133 5.90 16.24 -6.32
CA GLU A 133 4.53 16.72 -6.36
C GLU A 133 3.58 15.61 -6.79
N ALA A 134 2.31 15.80 -6.50
CA ALA A 134 1.25 14.94 -6.97
C ALA A 134 0.10 15.75 -7.56
N THR A 135 -0.49 15.30 -8.65
CA THR A 135 -1.66 15.93 -9.28
C THR A 135 -2.69 14.86 -9.58
N TYR A 136 -3.95 15.12 -9.22
CA TYR A 136 -5.09 14.31 -9.65
C TYR A 136 -5.71 14.92 -10.91
N ALA A 137 -5.50 14.29 -12.05
CA ALA A 137 -5.95 14.73 -13.35
C ALA A 137 -6.09 13.53 -14.32
N PRO A 138 -6.85 13.67 -15.42
CA PRO A 138 -6.93 12.62 -16.41
C PRO A 138 -5.59 12.36 -17.10
N VAL A 139 -5.20 11.08 -17.21
CA VAL A 139 -4.10 10.61 -18.07
C VAL A 139 -4.71 9.65 -19.09
N ASN A 140 -4.53 9.93 -20.38
CA ASN A 140 -5.17 9.19 -21.47
C ASN A 140 -6.69 9.02 -21.30
N GLY A 141 -7.37 10.08 -20.84
CA GLY A 141 -8.82 10.11 -20.60
C GLY A 141 -9.29 9.37 -19.34
N ARG A 142 -8.38 8.83 -18.52
CA ARG A 142 -8.72 8.13 -17.27
C ARG A 142 -8.33 8.97 -16.05
N PRO A 143 -9.20 9.15 -15.04
CA PRO A 143 -8.83 9.80 -13.79
C PRO A 143 -7.65 9.09 -13.12
N ALA A 144 -6.63 9.86 -12.75
CA ALA A 144 -5.41 9.32 -12.16
C ALA A 144 -4.83 10.26 -11.10
N LEU A 145 -4.22 9.68 -10.07
CA LEU A 145 -3.26 10.41 -9.25
C LEU A 145 -1.87 10.15 -9.83
N THR A 146 -1.18 11.19 -10.26
CA THR A 146 0.22 11.11 -10.70
C THR A 146 1.11 11.73 -9.64
N VAL A 147 2.06 10.97 -9.10
CA VAL A 147 3.14 11.41 -8.22
C VAL A 147 4.43 11.46 -9.05
N ARG A 148 5.18 12.55 -9.01
CA ARG A 148 6.44 12.68 -9.77
C ARG A 148 7.51 13.42 -8.99
N GLU A 149 8.76 13.10 -9.31
CA GLU A 149 9.90 13.82 -8.79
C GLU A 149 9.97 15.22 -9.42
N LEU A 150 10.25 16.21 -8.57
CA LEU A 150 10.69 17.52 -9.01
C LEU A 150 12.21 17.46 -9.11
N ARG A 151 12.72 17.30 -10.33
CA ARG A 151 14.15 17.49 -10.56
C ARG A 151 14.47 18.95 -10.25
N GLY A 152 15.42 19.18 -9.36
CA GLY A 152 16.04 20.49 -9.22
C GLY A 152 16.47 20.92 -10.62
N LYS A 153 16.09 22.13 -11.03
CA LYS A 153 16.67 22.75 -12.21
C LYS A 153 18.20 22.70 -12.01
N PRO A 154 19.00 22.28 -13.01
CA PRO A 154 20.45 22.31 -12.89
C PRO A 154 20.95 23.68 -12.44
#